data_AF-A0A2T2SNV2-F1
#
_entry.id   AF-A0A2T2SNV2-F1
#
_cell.length_a   1.000
_cell.length_b   1.000
_cell.length_c   1.000
_cell.angle_alpha   90.00
_cell.angle_beta   90.00
_cell.angle_gamma   90.00
#
_symmetry.space_group_name_H-M   'P 1'
#
loop_
_entity.id
_entity.type
_entity.pdbx_description
1 polymer ?
#
loop_
_entity_poly.entity_id
_entity_poly.type
_entity_poly.pdbx_seq_one_letter_code
_entity_poly.pdbx_strand_id
1 'polypeptide(L)' 'MASTSRRRIVHVTTVHHPFDPRIFYKQLASLRDAGFDTHLIAPHERSESVNGIPIHALPIPSSRGARLALPSC' A
#
# COMPACT_ATOMS: atom_id res chain seq x y z
N MET A 1 -30.91 -4.60 -7.35
CA MET A 1 -29.50 -4.91 -7.68
C MET A 1 -28.66 -4.64 -6.44
N ALA A 2 -28.16 -5.68 -5.77
CA ALA A 2 -27.29 -5.49 -4.62
C ALA A 2 -25.95 -4.90 -5.08
N SER A 3 -25.55 -3.77 -4.50
CA SER A 3 -24.20 -3.22 -4.66
C SER A 3 -23.23 -4.19 -4.00
N THR A 4 -22.55 -5.02 -4.78
CA THR A 4 -21.46 -5.86 -4.28
C THR A 4 -20.27 -4.94 -4.01
N SER A 5 -20.15 -4.41 -2.80
CA SER A 5 -18.99 -3.59 -2.45
C SER A 5 -17.73 -4.45 -2.57
N ARG A 6 -16.76 -4.01 -3.39
CA ARG A 6 -15.45 -4.65 -3.44
C ARG A 6 -14.83 -4.51 -2.05
N ARG A 7 -14.51 -5.64 -1.41
CA ARG A 7 -13.86 -5.62 -0.09
C ARG A 7 -12.54 -4.88 -0.20
N ARG A 8 -12.35 -3.89 0.67
CA ARG A 8 -11.12 -3.09 0.72
C ARG A 8 -10.04 -3.80 1.52
N ILE A 9 -8.85 -3.88 0.96
CA ILE A 9 -7.66 -4.44 1.61
C ILE A 9 -6.55 -3.41 1.53
N VAL A 10 -5.96 -3.07 2.68
CA VAL A 10 -4.84 -2.13 2.76
C VAL A 10 -3.64 -2.88 3.31
N HIS A 11 -2.54 -2.89 2.55
CA HIS A 11 -1.25 -3.34 3.06
C HIS A 11 -0.47 -2.14 3.57
N VAL A 12 0.07 -2.22 4.79
CA VAL A 12 0.91 -1.18 5.38
C VAL A 12 2.30 -1.75 5.62
N THR A 13 3.31 -1.04 5.14
CA THR A 13 4.71 -1.30 5.50
C THR A 13 5.37 0.01 5.89
N THR A 14 6.26 -0.01 6.89
CA THR A 14 7.07 1.15 7.29
C THR A 14 8.55 0.95 6.97
N VAL A 15 8.89 -0.16 6.30
CA VAL A 15 10.28 -0.56 6.03
C VAL A 15 10.51 -0.79 4.55
N HIS A 16 9.58 -1.45 3.86
CA HIS A 16 9.77 -1.83 2.47
C HIS A 16 9.41 -0.67 1.54
N HIS A 17 10.22 -0.51 0.49
CA HIS A 17 9.90 0.38 -0.63
C HIS A 17 8.60 -0.09 -1.30
N PRO A 18 7.75 0.80 -1.84
CA PRO A 18 6.43 0.47 -2.39
C PRO A 18 6.42 -0.61 -3.47
N PHE A 19 7.53 -0.78 -4.20
CA PHE A 19 7.68 -1.80 -5.25
C PHE A 19 8.46 -3.04 -4.81
N ASP A 20 8.53 -3.35 -3.51
CA ASP A 20 9.04 -4.67 -3.07
C ASP A 20 8.26 -5.77 -3.80
N PRO A 21 8.94 -6.65 -4.56
CA PRO A 21 8.26 -7.56 -5.46
C PRO A 21 7.38 -8.57 -4.77
N ARG A 22 7.62 -8.81 -3.47
CA ARG A 22 6.80 -9.70 -2.65
C ARG A 22 5.49 -9.05 -2.24
N ILE A 23 5.48 -7.74 -2.01
CA ILE A 23 4.30 -7.00 -1.57
C ILE A 23 3.48 -6.53 -2.78
N PHE A 24 4.10 -5.77 -3.68
CA PHE A 24 3.36 -5.10 -4.75
C PHE A 24 2.88 -6.08 -5.81
N TYR A 25 3.80 -6.83 -6.43
CA TYR A 25 3.47 -7.69 -7.57
C TYR A 25 2.86 -9.03 -7.14
N LYS A 26 3.31 -9.64 -6.04
CA LYS A 26 2.80 -10.96 -5.64
C LYS A 26 1.55 -10.90 -4.77
N GLN A 27 1.44 -9.94 -3.85
CA GLN A 27 0.29 -9.85 -2.95
C GLN A 27 -0.77 -8.89 -3.48
N LEU A 28 -0.45 -7.60 -3.60
CA LEU A 28 -1.44 -6.58 -3.94
C LEU A 28 -1.98 -6.74 -5.37
N ALA A 29 -1.14 -6.99 -6.37
CA ALA A 29 -1.62 -7.22 -7.73
C ALA A 29 -2.52 -8.46 -7.83
N SER A 30 -2.18 -9.57 -7.15
CA SER A 30 -3.03 -10.77 -7.10
C SER A 30 -4.39 -10.49 -6.46
N LEU A 31 -4.43 -9.70 -5.37
CA LEU A 31 -5.69 -9.30 -4.73
C LEU A 31 -6.51 -8.37 -5.62
N ARG A 32 -5.87 -7.42 -6.31
CA ARG A 32 -6.54 -6.55 -7.29
C ARG A 32 -7.17 -7.40 -8.40
N ASP A 33 -6.43 -8.37 -8.93
CA ASP A 33 -6.88 -9.26 -10.01
C ASP A 33 -8.02 -10.18 -9.58
N ALA A 34 -8.05 -10.56 -8.29
CA ALA A 34 -9.19 -11.24 -7.67
C ALA A 34 -10.39 -10.32 -7.39
N GLY A 35 -10.33 -9.04 -7.77
CA GLY A 35 -11.45 -8.09 -7.67
C GLY A 35 -11.55 -7.34 -6.35
N PHE A 36 -10.53 -7.37 -5.48
CA PHE A 36 -10.52 -6.56 -4.26
C PHE A 36 -10.16 -5.10 -4.53
N ASP A 37 -10.61 -4.19 -3.66
CA ASP A 37 -10.19 -2.76 -3.66
C ASP A 37 -8.89 -2.64 -2.84
N THR A 38 -7.75 -2.71 -3.52
CA THR A 38 -6.44 -2.84 -2.89
C THR A 38 -5.70 -1.52 -2.79
N HIS A 39 -5.13 -1.22 -1.62
CA HIS A 39 -4.29 -0.04 -1.40
C HIS A 39 -2.98 -0.42 -0.73
N LEU A 40 -1.93 0.37 -0.98
CA LEU A 40 -0.65 0.30 -0.30
C LEU A 40 -0.39 1.56 0.49
N ILE A 41 0.09 1.43 1.72
CA ILE A 41 0.68 2.53 2.50
C ILE A 41 2.15 2.15 2.73
N ALA A 42 3.09 2.96 2.25
CA ALA A 42 4.52 2.63 2.29
C ALA A 42 5.42 3.88 2.28
N PRO A 43 6.65 3.82 2.85
CA PRO A 43 7.67 4.84 2.67
C PRO A 43 7.87 5.20 1.20
N HIS A 44 7.52 6.41 0.82
CA HIS A 44 7.59 6.87 -0.57
C HIS A 44 7.67 8.38 -0.67
N GLU A 45 8.14 8.90 -1.80
CA GLU A 45 8.27 10.34 -2.03
C GLU A 45 6.92 11.02 -2.28
N ARG A 46 5.97 10.31 -2.89
CA ARG A 46 4.65 10.85 -3.24
C ARG A 46 3.59 9.76 -3.27
N SER A 47 2.34 10.14 -3.01
CA SER A 47 1.22 9.26 -3.31
C SER A 47 1.01 9.18 -4.82
N GLU A 48 0.79 7.97 -5.32
CA GLU A 48 0.56 7.73 -6.75
C GLU A 48 -0.27 6.47 -6.97
N SER A 49 -0.71 6.21 -8.20
CA SER A 49 -1.40 4.97 -8.54
C SER A 49 -0.60 4.23 -9.60
N VAL A 50 -0.24 2.99 -9.29
CA VAL A 50 0.53 2.13 -10.20
C VAL A 50 -0.24 0.84 -10.41
N ASN A 51 -0.42 0.44 -11.66
CA ASN A 51 -1.19 -0.75 -12.03
C ASN A 51 -2.59 -0.81 -11.38
N GLY A 52 -3.25 0.33 -11.23
CA GLY A 52 -4.58 0.42 -10.60
C GLY A 52 -4.58 0.17 -9.08
N ILE A 53 -3.42 0.17 -8.43
CA ILE A 53 -3.25 0.08 -6.98
C ILE A 53 -2.81 1.47 -6.47
N PRO A 54 -3.63 2.16 -5.68
CA PRO A 54 -3.21 3.41 -5.05
C PRO A 54 -2.17 3.16 -3.97
N ILE A 55 -1.10 3.96 -4.01
CA ILE A 55 0.00 4.01 -3.05
C ILE A 55 -0.13 5.33 -2.30
N HIS A 56 -0.29 5.25 -0.99
CA HIS A 56 -0.30 6.39 -0.08
C HIS A 56 1.08 6.50 0.55
N ALA A 57 1.76 7.62 0.32
CA ALA A 57 3.11 7.82 0.81
C ALA A 57 3.15 8.00 2.32
N LEU A 58 4.05 7.27 2.96
CA LEU A 58 4.57 7.61 4.29
C LEU A 58 5.93 8.30 4.13
N PRO A 59 6.29 9.20 5.06
CA PRO A 59 7.64 9.72 5.14
C PRO A 59 8.67 8.60 5.26
N ILE A 60 9.80 8.77 4.58
CA ILE A 60 10.90 7.79 4.62
C ILE A 60 11.56 7.87 6.00
N PRO A 61 11.57 6.77 6.79
CA PRO A 61 12.05 6.82 8.16
C PRO A 61 13.58 6.96 8.21
N SER A 62 14.07 7.92 8.98
CA SER A 62 15.51 8.20 9.16
C SER A 62 16.21 7.29 10.18
N SER A 63 15.45 6.54 10.99
CA SER A 63 16.00 5.65 12.02
C SER A 63 15.11 4.42 12.24
N ARG A 64 15.63 3.42 12.98
CA ARG A 64 14.88 2.20 13.29
C ARG A 64 13.64 2.48 14.15
N GLY A 65 13.76 3.35 15.15
CA GLY A 65 12.64 3.75 16.01
C GLY A 65 11.57 4.52 15.25
N ALA A 66 11.97 5.36 14.28
CA ALA A 66 11.04 6.11 13.43
C ALA A 66 10.11 5.21 12.61
N ARG A 67 10.48 3.94 12.35
CA ARG A 67 9.65 2.97 11.62
C ARG A 67 8.40 2.52 12.37
N LEU A 68 8.32 2.78 13.68
CA LEU A 68 7.15 2.46 14.51
C LEU A 68 6.17 3.64 14.62
N ALA A 69 6.63 4.85 14.30
CA ALA A 69 5.78 6.02 14.27
C ALA A 69 5.08 6.10 12.91
N LEU A 70 3.75 6.19 12.91
CA LEU A 70 2.98 6.63 11.75
C LEU A 70 2.75 8.13 11.93
N PRO A 71 3.57 8.99 11.31
CA PRO A 71 3.32 10.42 11.37
C PRO A 71 1.95 10.71 10.73
N SER A 72 1.28 11.73 11.23
CA SER A 72 0.03 12.22 10.64
C SER A 72 0.29 12.58 9.17
N CYS A 73 -0.45 11.96 8.25
CA CYS A 73 -0.52 12.37 6.84
C CYS A 73 -1.07 13.79 6.70
#